data_AF-F2TWE3-F1
#
_entry.id   AF-F2TWE3-F1
#
_cell.length_a   1.000
_cell.length_b   1.000
_cell.length_c   1.000
_cell.angle_alpha   90.00
_cell.angle_beta   90.00
_cell.angle_gamma   90.00
#
_symmetry.space_group_name_H-M   'P 1'
#
loop_
_entity.id
_entity.type
_entity.pdbx_description
1 polymer ?
#
loop_
_entity_poly.entity_id
_entity_poly.type
_entity_poly.pdbx_seq_one_letter_code
_entity_poly.pdbx_strand_id
1 'polypeptide(L)'
;MSKVFHLNLSTCGLGFTIAGGVDAPLEDGSTAIVVRDIHECGAARKAGLHVGDKLISVNHKPLVNVTHQDAVELIKDAIPSQHVTLEVDRANMMSDVTVDKGDGAAADRLTLARKAFEAHDPELSRLAHELGAAPERHQTEAGQYVKAAVFGGMDGIVTTFAVVASVNGADLATGVVIIMGFANLIADGISMGMGEFMSALSESQYTLSERVREEWEFDHNPEGEIKEMVDLYMEKGFSEEEATQIMTIMAKHREFFIDHMMVEELGLMPPDEGESPAKNGLVMFLSFVAFGLVPLLSYLALSTVDFGSNKSDALFGIACAMTAVALFILGAVKSRFSTQSWYMSGFSVVINGAVSAGAAYLVGLGLENLVSLNDCP
;
A
#
# COMPACT_ATOMS: atom_id res chain seq x y z
N MET A 1 -17.36 0.35 -34.46
CA MET A 1 -17.14 0.14 -35.92
C MET A 1 -17.96 -1.09 -36.25
N SER A 2 -18.99 -0.97 -37.11
CA SER A 2 -19.89 -2.11 -37.34
C SER A 2 -19.15 -3.25 -38.04
N LYS A 3 -19.37 -4.48 -37.57
CA LYS A 3 -18.83 -5.71 -38.15
C LYS A 3 -19.98 -6.56 -38.67
N VAL A 4 -19.78 -7.15 -39.85
CA VAL A 4 -20.75 -8.04 -40.48
C VAL A 4 -20.29 -9.49 -40.29
N PHE A 5 -21.18 -10.33 -39.78
CA PHE A 5 -20.98 -11.74 -39.53
C PHE A 5 -21.89 -12.56 -40.43
N HIS A 6 -21.33 -13.58 -41.08
CA HIS A 6 -22.10 -14.53 -41.89
C HIS A 6 -22.18 -15.87 -41.14
N LEU A 7 -23.39 -16.25 -40.75
CA LEU A 7 -23.69 -17.47 -40.01
C LEU A 7 -24.27 -18.51 -40.96
N ASN A 8 -23.61 -19.65 -41.05
CA ASN A 8 -24.13 -20.83 -41.74
C ASN A 8 -24.78 -21.74 -40.71
N LEU A 9 -26.07 -22.02 -40.89
CA LEU A 9 -26.81 -22.84 -39.94
C LEU A 9 -26.18 -24.22 -39.78
N SER A 10 -25.97 -24.59 -38.51
CA SER A 10 -25.47 -25.90 -38.11
C SER A 10 -26.62 -26.78 -37.62
N THR A 11 -26.34 -28.05 -37.31
CA THR A 11 -27.30 -28.96 -36.65
C THR A 11 -27.81 -28.44 -35.31
N CYS A 12 -27.13 -27.45 -34.71
CA CYS A 12 -27.48 -26.79 -33.45
C CYS A 12 -28.16 -25.41 -33.64
N GLY A 13 -28.58 -25.07 -34.87
CA GLY A 13 -29.18 -23.78 -35.19
C GLY A 13 -28.17 -22.62 -35.21
N LEU A 14 -28.65 -21.41 -34.92
CA LEU A 14 -27.82 -20.19 -34.83
C LEU A 14 -26.98 -20.17 -33.55
N GLY A 15 -27.50 -20.70 -32.44
CA GLY A 15 -26.77 -20.93 -31.20
C GLY A 15 -26.37 -19.67 -30.42
N PHE A 16 -27.24 -18.66 -30.40
CA PHE A 16 -27.13 -17.52 -29.50
C PHE A 16 -28.51 -17.10 -28.98
N THR A 17 -28.56 -16.40 -27.85
CA THR A 17 -29.77 -15.77 -27.32
C THR A 17 -29.62 -14.25 -27.36
N ILE A 18 -30.74 -13.54 -27.39
CA ILE A 18 -30.77 -12.07 -27.39
C ILE A 18 -31.46 -11.53 -26.14
N ALA A 19 -31.12 -10.31 -25.77
CA ALA A 19 -31.80 -9.49 -24.77
C ALA A 19 -31.98 -8.06 -25.30
N GLY A 20 -32.83 -7.28 -24.64
CA GLY A 20 -33.13 -5.91 -25.07
C GLY A 20 -34.36 -5.82 -25.97
N GLY A 21 -34.75 -4.59 -26.27
CA GLY A 21 -35.97 -4.22 -27.00
C GLY A 21 -36.58 -2.96 -26.39
N VAL A 22 -37.45 -2.28 -27.13
CA VAL A 22 -38.13 -1.07 -26.60
C VAL A 22 -39.11 -1.39 -25.45
N ASP A 23 -39.62 -2.61 -25.41
CA ASP A 23 -40.53 -3.18 -24.41
C ASP A 23 -39.80 -3.95 -23.29
N ALA A 24 -38.52 -4.26 -23.49
CA ALA A 24 -37.65 -4.91 -22.50
C ALA A 24 -36.24 -4.29 -22.51
N PRO A 25 -36.07 -3.04 -22.00
CA PRO A 25 -34.78 -2.38 -21.96
C PRO A 25 -33.75 -3.12 -21.09
N LEU A 26 -32.47 -2.94 -21.39
CA LEU A 26 -31.35 -3.47 -20.61
C LEU A 26 -31.16 -2.70 -19.30
N GLU A 27 -30.34 -3.24 -18.39
CA GLU A 27 -30.08 -2.65 -17.06
C GLU A 27 -29.44 -1.25 -17.14
N ASP A 28 -28.75 -0.93 -18.24
CA ASP A 28 -28.19 0.40 -18.54
C ASP A 28 -29.22 1.37 -19.15
N GLY A 29 -30.49 0.95 -19.27
CA GLY A 29 -31.57 1.70 -19.90
C GLY A 29 -31.57 1.66 -21.43
N SER A 30 -30.65 0.93 -22.06
CA SER A 30 -30.58 0.81 -23.52
C SER A 30 -31.70 -0.09 -24.07
N THR A 31 -32.33 0.33 -25.16
CA THR A 31 -33.32 -0.47 -25.90
C THR A 31 -32.71 -1.30 -27.03
N ALA A 32 -31.38 -1.35 -27.12
CA ALA A 32 -30.69 -2.09 -28.17
C ALA A 32 -30.83 -3.61 -28.00
N ILE A 33 -30.93 -4.34 -29.12
CA ILE A 33 -30.88 -5.80 -29.11
C ILE A 33 -29.43 -6.25 -28.96
N VAL A 34 -29.13 -7.03 -27.92
CA VAL A 34 -27.77 -7.51 -27.61
C VAL A 34 -27.72 -9.02 -27.51
N VAL A 35 -26.58 -9.60 -27.85
CA VAL A 35 -26.33 -11.04 -27.67
C VAL A 35 -26.11 -11.32 -26.18
N ARG A 36 -27.00 -12.11 -25.57
CA ARG A 36 -26.95 -12.44 -24.14
C ARG A 36 -26.11 -13.66 -23.84
N ASP A 37 -26.23 -14.70 -24.67
CA ASP A 37 -25.51 -15.96 -24.49
C ASP A 37 -25.20 -16.60 -25.84
N ILE A 38 -24.12 -17.39 -25.91
CA ILE A 38 -23.68 -18.09 -27.12
C ILE A 38 -23.38 -19.55 -26.77
N HIS A 39 -24.11 -20.46 -27.40
CA HIS A 39 -23.87 -21.88 -27.26
C HIS A 39 -22.60 -22.32 -27.99
N GLU A 40 -21.78 -23.15 -27.33
CA GLU A 40 -20.49 -23.62 -27.83
C GLU A 40 -20.57 -24.34 -29.18
N CYS A 41 -21.66 -25.07 -29.44
CA CYS A 41 -21.87 -25.80 -30.69
C CYS A 41 -22.55 -24.98 -31.80
N GLY A 42 -22.87 -23.71 -31.56
CA GLY A 42 -23.67 -22.84 -32.43
C GLY A 42 -22.93 -22.22 -33.62
N ALA A 43 -23.67 -21.84 -34.66
CA ALA A 43 -23.13 -21.09 -35.80
C ALA A 43 -22.55 -19.73 -35.40
N ALA A 44 -23.15 -19.07 -34.40
CA ALA A 44 -22.69 -17.78 -33.87
C ALA A 44 -21.27 -17.85 -33.28
N ARG A 45 -20.94 -18.90 -32.53
CA ARG A 45 -19.58 -19.09 -31.98
C ARG A 45 -18.55 -19.26 -33.09
N LYS A 46 -18.87 -20.06 -34.11
CA LYS A 46 -18.01 -20.27 -35.28
C LYS A 46 -17.80 -19.00 -36.11
N ALA A 47 -18.81 -18.14 -36.18
CA ALA A 47 -18.72 -16.85 -36.86
C ALA A 47 -17.92 -15.80 -36.06
N GLY A 48 -17.63 -16.03 -34.77
CA GLY A 48 -16.91 -15.09 -33.92
C GLY A 48 -17.78 -13.99 -33.29
N LEU A 49 -19.08 -14.26 -33.14
CA LEU A 49 -19.99 -13.44 -32.35
C LEU A 49 -19.62 -13.57 -30.86
N HIS A 50 -19.74 -12.49 -30.09
CA HIS A 50 -19.46 -12.46 -28.66
C HIS A 50 -20.70 -12.02 -27.87
N VAL A 51 -20.78 -12.45 -26.60
CA VAL A 51 -21.77 -11.92 -25.66
C VAL A 51 -21.52 -10.42 -25.49
N GLY A 52 -22.59 -9.63 -25.51
CA GLY A 52 -22.54 -8.16 -25.48
C GLY A 52 -22.46 -7.48 -26.85
N ASP A 53 -22.29 -8.22 -27.95
CA ASP A 53 -22.37 -7.62 -29.29
C ASP A 53 -23.78 -7.04 -29.53
N LYS A 54 -23.86 -5.75 -29.90
CA LYS A 54 -25.14 -5.06 -30.19
C LYS A 54 -25.56 -5.34 -31.63
N LEU A 55 -26.69 -6.00 -31.83
CA LEU A 55 -27.20 -6.31 -33.17
C LEU A 55 -27.82 -5.07 -33.81
N ILE A 56 -27.28 -4.68 -34.96
CA ILE A 56 -27.78 -3.56 -35.78
C ILE A 56 -28.80 -4.05 -36.80
N SER A 57 -28.53 -5.17 -37.47
CA SER A 57 -29.42 -5.74 -38.50
C SER A 57 -29.27 -7.25 -38.69
N VAL A 58 -30.33 -7.89 -39.20
CA VAL A 58 -30.37 -9.32 -39.57
C VAL A 58 -30.83 -9.42 -41.02
N ASN A 59 -30.03 -10.03 -41.90
CA ASN A 59 -30.31 -10.14 -43.35
C ASN A 59 -30.75 -8.79 -43.97
N HIS A 60 -30.05 -7.72 -43.61
CA HIS A 60 -30.32 -6.33 -44.03
C HIS A 60 -31.62 -5.70 -43.47
N LYS A 61 -32.36 -6.40 -42.59
CA LYS A 61 -33.49 -5.82 -41.85
C LYS A 61 -32.98 -5.19 -40.54
N PRO A 62 -33.21 -3.89 -40.29
CA PRO A 62 -32.70 -3.21 -39.11
C PRO A 62 -33.40 -3.68 -37.83
N LEU A 63 -32.64 -3.74 -36.72
CA LEU A 63 -33.11 -4.08 -35.37
C LEU A 63 -33.13 -2.85 -34.44
N VAL A 64 -33.32 -1.66 -34.99
CA VAL A 64 -33.37 -0.41 -34.22
C VAL A 64 -34.81 -0.08 -33.84
N ASN A 65 -35.07 0.22 -32.56
CA ASN A 65 -36.39 0.52 -32.00
C ASN A 65 -37.45 -0.57 -32.21
N VAL A 66 -37.03 -1.83 -32.27
CA VAL A 66 -37.92 -2.99 -32.36
C VAL A 66 -38.26 -3.49 -30.96
N THR A 67 -39.42 -4.14 -30.82
CA THR A 67 -39.71 -4.91 -29.59
C THR A 67 -38.82 -6.14 -29.53
N HIS A 68 -38.65 -6.70 -28.33
CA HIS A 68 -37.93 -7.95 -28.13
C HIS A 68 -38.54 -9.06 -28.99
N GLN A 69 -39.87 -9.13 -29.03
CA GLN A 69 -40.59 -10.12 -29.81
C GLN A 69 -40.37 -9.95 -31.32
N ASP A 70 -40.42 -8.73 -31.84
CA ASP A 70 -40.15 -8.44 -33.27
C ASP A 70 -38.71 -8.84 -33.64
N ALA A 71 -37.74 -8.59 -32.76
CA ALA A 71 -36.35 -9.00 -32.98
C ALA A 71 -36.22 -10.53 -33.07
N VAL A 72 -36.90 -11.27 -32.19
CA VAL A 72 -36.94 -12.73 -32.23
C VAL A 72 -37.57 -13.24 -33.51
N GLU A 73 -38.67 -12.63 -33.96
CA GLU A 73 -39.35 -13.01 -35.21
C GLU A 73 -38.48 -12.75 -36.44
N LEU A 74 -37.80 -11.61 -36.51
CA LEU A 74 -36.86 -11.29 -37.59
C LEU A 74 -35.70 -12.28 -37.67
N ILE A 75 -35.19 -12.74 -36.52
CA ILE A 75 -34.14 -13.75 -36.47
C ILE A 75 -34.69 -15.13 -36.88
N LYS A 76 -35.90 -15.50 -36.44
CA LYS A 76 -36.54 -16.77 -36.83
C LYS A 76 -36.86 -16.82 -38.33
N ASP A 77 -37.32 -15.72 -38.91
CA ASP A 77 -37.58 -15.59 -40.35
C ASP A 77 -36.30 -15.67 -41.19
N ALA A 78 -35.13 -15.41 -40.60
CA ALA A 78 -33.85 -15.56 -41.27
C ALA A 78 -33.36 -17.03 -41.30
N ILE A 79 -33.85 -17.90 -40.40
CA ILE A 79 -33.43 -19.31 -40.29
C ILE A 79 -33.65 -20.14 -41.57
N PRO A 80 -34.75 -20.01 -42.34
CA PRO A 80 -34.98 -20.80 -43.55
C PRO A 80 -33.95 -20.56 -44.67
N SER A 81 -33.22 -19.44 -44.65
CA SER A 81 -32.33 -19.02 -45.73
C SER A 81 -30.96 -19.72 -45.75
N GLN A 82 -30.69 -20.63 -44.80
CA GLN A 82 -29.40 -21.33 -44.57
C GLN A 82 -28.19 -20.44 -44.27
N HIS A 83 -28.22 -19.16 -44.70
CA HIS A 83 -27.19 -18.15 -44.51
C HIS A 83 -27.80 -16.90 -43.86
N VAL A 84 -27.38 -16.60 -42.63
CA VAL A 84 -27.84 -15.42 -41.89
C VAL A 84 -26.70 -14.41 -41.78
N THR A 85 -26.93 -13.19 -42.23
CA THR A 85 -25.98 -12.09 -42.12
C THR A 85 -26.39 -11.18 -40.96
N LEU A 86 -25.51 -11.01 -39.98
CA LEU A 86 -25.71 -10.13 -38.82
C LEU A 86 -24.75 -8.95 -38.91
N GLU A 87 -25.27 -7.73 -38.88
CA GLU A 87 -24.43 -6.56 -38.66
C GLU A 87 -24.49 -6.19 -37.19
N VAL A 88 -23.33 -6.01 -36.55
CA VAL A 88 -23.25 -5.70 -35.11
C VAL A 88 -22.35 -4.51 -34.85
N ASP A 89 -22.72 -3.67 -33.88
CA ASP A 89 -21.85 -2.63 -33.37
C ASP A 89 -21.15 -3.15 -32.13
N ARG A 90 -19.86 -3.39 -32.28
CA ARG A 90 -18.99 -3.59 -31.12
C ARG A 90 -18.51 -2.21 -30.70
N ALA A 91 -19.19 -1.63 -29.71
CA ALA A 91 -18.67 -0.47 -29.00
C ALA A 91 -17.30 -0.89 -28.45
N ASN A 92 -16.27 -0.12 -28.79
CA ASN A 92 -14.90 -0.42 -28.48
C ASN A 92 -14.66 -0.19 -26.97
N MET A 93 -15.13 -1.10 -26.10
CA MET A 93 -14.62 -1.26 -24.75
C MET A 93 -13.24 -1.92 -24.84
N MET A 94 -12.28 -1.22 -25.46
CA MET A 94 -10.83 -1.47 -25.48
C MET A 94 -10.19 -0.67 -26.63
N SER A 95 -9.85 0.59 -26.36
CA SER A 95 -8.68 1.22 -26.98
C SER A 95 -8.24 2.42 -26.14
N ASP A 96 -7.71 2.16 -24.93
CA ASP A 96 -6.50 2.86 -24.47
C ASP A 96 -5.80 2.17 -23.28
N VAL A 97 -5.71 0.84 -23.29
CA VAL A 97 -4.70 0.13 -22.49
C VAL A 97 -4.21 -1.04 -23.33
N THR A 98 -3.07 -0.85 -23.99
CA THR A 98 -2.25 -1.99 -24.43
C THR A 98 -1.77 -2.70 -23.18
N VAL A 99 -2.46 -3.77 -22.78
CA VAL A 99 -1.93 -4.70 -21.77
C VAL A 99 -0.80 -5.47 -22.45
N ASP A 100 0.41 -4.99 -22.24
CA ASP A 100 1.61 -5.78 -22.45
C ASP A 100 1.56 -6.95 -21.47
N LYS A 101 1.62 -8.18 -21.98
CA LYS A 101 1.65 -9.41 -21.17
C LYS A 101 3.07 -9.64 -20.65
N GLY A 102 3.61 -8.67 -19.94
CA GLY A 102 4.87 -8.75 -19.20
C GLY A 102 4.80 -7.79 -18.03
N ASP A 103 5.14 -8.26 -16.83
CA ASP A 103 5.38 -7.57 -15.53
C ASP A 103 4.46 -6.42 -15.04
N GLY A 104 3.64 -5.78 -15.89
CA GLY A 104 2.75 -4.65 -15.61
C GLY A 104 1.33 -5.03 -15.21
N ALA A 105 0.90 -6.27 -15.46
CA ALA A 105 -0.45 -6.75 -15.09
C ALA A 105 -0.69 -6.72 -13.55
N ALA A 106 0.35 -6.92 -12.74
CA ALA A 106 0.26 -6.83 -11.28
C ALA A 106 0.06 -5.38 -10.80
N ALA A 107 0.72 -4.43 -11.44
CA ALA A 107 0.59 -3.00 -11.14
C ALA A 107 -0.80 -2.48 -11.51
N ASP A 108 -1.38 -2.97 -12.61
CA ASP A 108 -2.72 -2.62 -13.06
C ASP A 108 -3.80 -3.17 -12.12
N ARG A 109 -3.66 -4.41 -11.62
CA ARG A 109 -4.57 -4.99 -10.62
C ARG A 109 -4.58 -4.22 -9.31
N LEU A 110 -3.41 -3.91 -8.74
CA LEU A 110 -3.29 -3.20 -7.46
C LEU A 110 -3.87 -1.78 -7.56
N THR A 111 -3.61 -1.10 -8.68
CA THR A 111 -4.14 0.24 -8.94
C THR A 111 -5.66 0.20 -9.06
N LEU A 112 -6.22 -0.84 -9.71
CA LEU A 112 -7.65 -1.02 -9.84
C LEU A 112 -8.32 -1.37 -8.50
N ALA A 113 -7.71 -2.24 -7.69
CA ALA A 113 -8.20 -2.58 -6.36
C ALA A 113 -8.20 -1.37 -5.41
N ARG A 114 -7.16 -0.52 -5.47
CA ARG A 114 -7.11 0.74 -4.71
C ARG A 114 -8.20 1.71 -5.15
N LYS A 115 -8.40 1.88 -6.46
CA LYS A 115 -9.49 2.71 -6.99
C LYS A 115 -10.87 2.18 -6.60
N ALA A 116 -11.06 0.86 -6.61
CA ALA A 116 -12.29 0.22 -6.15
C ALA A 116 -12.58 0.56 -4.68
N PHE A 117 -11.56 0.49 -3.81
CA PHE A 117 -11.69 0.86 -2.40
C PHE A 117 -11.98 2.36 -2.22
N GLU A 118 -11.23 3.23 -2.89
CA GLU A 118 -11.43 4.69 -2.84
C GLU A 118 -12.82 5.11 -3.32
N ALA A 119 -13.36 4.41 -4.32
CA ALA A 119 -14.70 4.66 -4.86
C ALA A 119 -15.82 3.89 -4.13
N HIS A 120 -15.48 3.01 -3.17
CA HIS A 120 -16.40 2.04 -2.57
C HIS A 120 -17.23 1.24 -3.60
N ASP A 121 -16.61 0.87 -4.73
CA ASP A 121 -17.26 0.21 -5.86
C ASP A 121 -17.01 -1.32 -5.83
N PRO A 122 -18.05 -2.13 -5.55
CA PRO A 122 -17.91 -3.58 -5.47
C PRO A 122 -17.65 -4.25 -6.83
N GLU A 123 -18.12 -3.66 -7.94
CA GLU A 123 -17.91 -4.21 -9.29
C GLU A 123 -16.47 -3.99 -9.75
N LEU A 124 -15.91 -2.81 -9.46
CA LEU A 124 -14.46 -2.57 -9.68
C LEU A 124 -13.59 -3.51 -8.84
N SER A 125 -14.02 -3.81 -7.60
CA SER A 125 -13.32 -4.77 -6.75
C SER A 125 -13.38 -6.18 -7.36
N ARG A 126 -14.53 -6.60 -7.86
CA ARG A 126 -14.70 -7.89 -8.54
C ARG A 126 -13.82 -7.97 -9.80
N LEU A 127 -13.84 -6.94 -10.63
CA LEU A 127 -13.01 -6.84 -11.83
C LEU A 127 -11.51 -6.92 -11.52
N ALA A 128 -11.07 -6.30 -10.42
CA ALA A 128 -9.69 -6.38 -9.95
C ALA A 128 -9.28 -7.82 -9.56
N HIS A 129 -10.21 -8.64 -9.08
CA HIS A 129 -9.95 -10.06 -8.78
C HIS A 129 -10.05 -10.97 -10.02
N GLU A 130 -10.81 -10.57 -11.04
CA GLU A 130 -10.95 -11.32 -12.31
C GLU A 130 -9.75 -11.15 -13.26
N LEU A 131 -8.94 -10.10 -13.10
CA LEU A 131 -7.76 -9.80 -13.95
C LEU A 131 -6.60 -10.82 -13.88
N GLY A 132 -6.75 -11.90 -13.11
CA GLY A 132 -5.76 -12.94 -12.95
C GLY A 132 -4.73 -12.57 -11.89
N ALA A 133 -4.49 -13.50 -10.96
CA ALA A 133 -3.52 -13.34 -9.88
C ALA A 133 -2.10 -13.45 -10.45
N ALA A 134 -1.52 -12.33 -10.90
CA ALA A 134 -0.10 -12.16 -10.65
C ALA A 134 0.07 -12.17 -9.11
N PRO A 135 1.06 -12.89 -8.55
CA PRO A 135 1.30 -12.88 -7.12
C PRO A 135 1.42 -11.42 -6.70
N GLU A 136 0.56 -10.98 -5.78
CA GLU A 136 0.71 -9.69 -5.14
C GLU A 136 2.06 -9.74 -4.42
N ARG A 137 3.09 -9.18 -5.04
CA ARG A 137 4.23 -8.68 -4.30
C ARG A 137 3.68 -7.51 -3.50
N HIS A 138 3.13 -7.81 -2.32
CA HIS A 138 3.03 -6.80 -1.28
C HIS A 138 4.40 -6.15 -1.21
N GLN A 139 4.45 -4.83 -1.37
CA GLN A 139 5.68 -4.05 -1.26
C GLN A 139 6.14 -4.03 0.22
N THR A 140 6.33 -5.20 0.82
CA THR A 140 6.82 -5.38 2.19
C THR A 140 8.20 -4.76 2.33
N GLU A 141 9.09 -4.92 1.33
CA GLU A 141 10.44 -4.36 1.39
C GLU A 141 10.47 -2.82 1.53
N ALA A 142 9.63 -2.09 0.79
CA ALA A 142 9.61 -0.63 0.89
C ALA A 142 9.00 -0.16 2.21
N GLY A 143 7.98 -0.85 2.73
CA GLY A 143 7.36 -0.53 4.02
C GLY A 143 8.31 -0.74 5.21
N GLN A 144 9.11 -1.81 5.17
CA GLN A 144 10.05 -2.18 6.24
C GLN A 144 11.04 -1.04 6.54
N TYR A 145 11.71 -0.50 5.51
CA TYR A 145 12.72 0.55 5.71
C TYR A 145 12.13 1.96 5.85
N VAL A 146 10.92 2.21 5.36
CA VAL A 146 10.27 3.52 5.48
C VAL A 146 10.03 3.89 6.95
N LYS A 147 9.69 2.91 7.80
CA LYS A 147 9.56 3.13 9.24
C LYS A 147 10.86 3.68 9.84
N ALA A 148 11.99 3.01 9.59
CA ALA A 148 13.30 3.42 10.09
C ALA A 148 13.72 4.80 9.54
N ALA A 149 13.46 5.07 8.25
CA ALA A 149 13.79 6.34 7.62
C ALA A 149 12.99 7.53 8.18
N VAL A 150 11.67 7.37 8.28
CA VAL A 150 10.77 8.42 8.79
C VAL A 150 11.03 8.69 10.27
N PHE A 151 11.20 7.62 11.07
CA PHE A 151 11.49 7.76 12.50
C PHE A 151 12.86 8.40 12.72
N GLY A 152 13.92 7.88 12.09
CA GLY A 152 15.26 8.43 12.19
C GLY A 152 15.33 9.88 11.71
N GLY A 153 14.65 10.21 10.60
CA GLY A 153 14.61 11.58 10.10
C GLY A 153 13.90 12.56 11.04
N MET A 154 12.79 12.13 11.65
CA MET A 154 12.02 12.97 12.58
C MET A 154 12.84 13.24 13.84
N ASP A 155 13.43 12.19 14.40
CA ASP A 155 14.23 12.30 15.61
C ASP A 155 15.52 13.10 15.36
N GLY A 156 16.15 12.93 14.20
CA GLY A 156 17.33 13.69 13.78
C GLY A 156 17.07 15.20 13.76
N ILE A 157 15.94 15.65 13.23
CA ILE A 157 15.59 17.08 13.23
C ILE A 157 15.32 17.57 14.66
N VAL A 158 14.51 16.84 15.43
CA VAL A 158 14.07 17.27 16.76
C VAL A 158 15.24 17.32 17.74
N THR A 159 16.05 16.27 17.83
CA THR A 159 17.20 16.19 18.75
C THR A 159 18.26 17.23 18.41
N THR A 160 18.60 17.38 17.13
CA THR A 160 19.61 18.36 16.72
C THR A 160 19.14 19.78 16.95
N PHE A 161 17.87 20.07 16.66
CA PHE A 161 17.31 21.38 16.94
C PHE A 161 17.16 21.65 18.44
N ALA A 162 16.87 20.63 19.26
CA ALA A 162 16.84 20.77 20.71
C ALA A 162 18.20 21.21 21.27
N VAL A 163 19.31 20.67 20.75
CA VAL A 163 20.67 21.15 21.11
C VAL A 163 20.87 22.60 20.70
N VAL A 164 20.44 22.98 19.49
CA VAL A 164 20.52 24.39 19.04
C VAL A 164 19.70 25.29 19.98
N ALA A 165 18.49 24.87 20.36
CA ALA A 165 17.60 25.61 21.25
C ALA A 165 18.16 25.72 22.67
N SER A 166 18.75 24.66 23.24
CA SER A 166 19.35 24.72 24.58
C SER A 166 20.57 25.62 24.63
N VAL A 167 21.42 25.60 23.60
CA VAL A 167 22.65 26.41 23.56
C VAL A 167 22.31 27.89 23.35
N ASN A 168 21.32 28.22 22.51
CA ASN A 168 20.82 29.60 22.38
C ASN A 168 20.07 30.05 23.65
N GLY A 169 19.33 29.15 24.30
CA GLY A 169 18.64 29.46 25.56
C GLY A 169 19.57 29.72 26.73
N ALA A 170 20.83 29.27 26.65
CA ALA A 170 21.88 29.52 27.62
C ALA A 170 22.83 30.69 27.24
N ASP A 171 22.45 31.49 26.24
CA ASP A 171 23.22 32.62 25.67
C ASP A 171 24.68 32.29 25.31
N LEU A 172 24.93 31.06 24.84
CA LEU A 172 26.27 30.60 24.48
C LEU A 172 26.65 31.03 23.07
N ALA A 173 27.97 31.18 22.85
CA ALA A 173 28.50 31.58 21.55
C ALA A 173 28.10 30.64 20.40
N THR A 174 27.84 31.20 19.22
CA THR A 174 27.48 30.50 17.97
C THR A 174 28.43 29.34 17.64
N GLY A 175 29.73 29.47 17.96
CA GLY A 175 30.71 28.39 17.78
C GLY A 175 30.40 27.14 18.61
N VAL A 176 29.87 27.31 19.83
CA VAL A 176 29.44 26.20 20.70
C VAL A 176 28.24 25.48 20.11
N VAL A 177 27.28 26.23 19.53
CA VAL A 177 26.11 25.66 18.84
C VAL A 177 26.54 24.72 17.72
N ILE A 178 27.52 25.14 16.91
CA ILE A 178 28.01 24.34 15.78
C ILE A 178 28.75 23.11 16.28
N ILE A 179 29.68 23.26 17.22
CA ILE A 179 30.48 22.13 17.74
C ILE A 179 29.56 21.10 18.40
N MET A 180 28.70 21.52 19.32
CA MET A 180 27.77 20.63 20.01
C MET A 180 26.76 20.02 19.05
N GLY A 181 26.22 20.80 18.11
CA GLY A 181 25.26 20.33 17.12
C GLY A 181 25.83 19.21 16.24
N PHE A 182 27.00 19.41 15.63
CA PHE A 182 27.63 18.38 14.79
C PHE A 182 28.13 17.18 15.59
N ALA A 183 28.71 17.41 16.78
CA ALA A 183 29.17 16.31 17.63
C ALA A 183 28.00 15.43 18.07
N ASN A 184 26.91 16.05 18.54
CA ASN A 184 25.70 15.35 18.98
C ASN A 184 25.03 14.62 17.81
N LEU A 185 24.89 15.27 16.64
CA LEU A 185 24.29 14.67 15.46
C LEU A 185 24.97 13.34 15.06
N ILE A 186 26.30 13.31 15.05
CA ILE A 186 27.04 12.10 14.68
C ILE A 186 26.97 11.05 15.78
N ALA A 187 27.14 11.45 17.05
CA ALA A 187 27.09 10.53 18.18
C ALA A 187 25.71 9.85 18.30
N ASP A 188 24.64 10.64 18.27
CA ASP A 188 23.26 10.15 18.36
C ASP A 188 22.89 9.34 17.12
N GLY A 189 23.32 9.78 15.93
CA GLY A 189 23.10 9.03 14.71
C GLY A 189 23.68 7.62 14.81
N ILE A 190 24.95 7.48 15.23
CA ILE A 190 25.59 6.17 15.41
C ILE A 190 24.84 5.34 16.45
N SER A 191 24.49 5.95 17.58
CA SER A 191 23.76 5.29 18.66
C SER A 191 22.40 4.74 18.19
N MET A 192 21.61 5.55 17.48
CA MET A 192 20.31 5.15 16.96
C MET A 192 20.43 4.09 15.85
N GLY A 193 21.35 4.27 14.90
CA GLY A 193 21.58 3.28 13.84
C GLY A 193 22.02 1.92 14.39
N MET A 194 22.91 1.92 15.39
CA MET A 194 23.32 0.68 16.07
C MET A 194 22.19 0.10 16.93
N GLY A 195 21.42 0.96 17.59
CA GLY A 195 20.25 0.55 18.38
C GLY A 195 19.20 -0.17 17.53
N GLU A 196 18.87 0.38 16.36
CA GLU A 196 17.94 -0.25 15.41
C GLU A 196 18.49 -1.55 14.84
N PHE A 197 19.79 -1.58 14.48
CA PHE A 197 20.44 -2.82 14.04
C PHE A 197 20.33 -3.92 15.09
N MET A 198 20.68 -3.62 16.34
CA MET A 198 20.63 -4.58 17.44
C MET A 198 19.19 -5.00 17.77
N SER A 199 18.23 -4.08 17.69
CA SER A 199 16.81 -4.36 17.88
C SER A 199 16.30 -5.34 16.82
N ALA A 200 16.48 -5.00 15.54
CA ALA A 200 16.04 -5.85 14.43
C ALA A 200 16.77 -7.22 14.43
N LEU A 201 18.05 -7.25 14.81
CA LEU A 201 18.79 -8.50 14.96
C LEU A 201 18.22 -9.36 16.09
N SER A 202 17.90 -8.76 17.24
CA SER A 202 17.37 -9.50 18.39
C SER A 202 15.97 -10.06 18.11
N GLU A 203 15.12 -9.29 17.44
CA GLU A 203 13.79 -9.74 16.99
C GLU A 203 13.90 -10.91 16.00
N SER A 204 14.75 -10.79 14.99
CA SER A 204 14.99 -11.87 14.02
C SER A 204 15.57 -13.13 14.68
N GLN A 205 16.52 -12.98 15.60
CA GLN A 205 17.10 -14.11 16.35
C GLN A 205 16.08 -14.81 17.23
N TYR A 206 15.20 -14.04 17.89
CA TYR A 206 14.12 -14.57 18.71
C TYR A 206 13.13 -15.38 17.86
N THR A 207 12.65 -14.81 16.75
CA THR A 207 11.74 -15.51 15.82
C THR A 207 12.38 -16.79 15.27
N LEU A 208 13.66 -16.75 14.92
CA LEU A 208 14.38 -17.94 14.44
C LEU A 208 14.52 -19.00 15.54
N SER A 209 14.82 -18.60 16.79
CA SER A 209 14.94 -19.56 17.89
C SER A 209 13.61 -20.24 18.20
N GLU A 210 12.50 -19.49 18.16
CA GLU A 210 11.17 -20.07 18.34
C GLU A 210 10.82 -21.02 17.20
N ARG A 211 11.10 -20.65 15.95
CA ARG A 211 10.90 -21.58 14.82
C ARG A 211 11.67 -22.89 15.00
N VAL A 212 12.93 -22.82 15.42
CA VAL A 212 13.75 -24.02 15.65
C VAL A 212 13.19 -24.86 16.81
N ARG A 213 12.62 -24.22 17.84
CA ARG A 213 11.91 -24.92 18.93
C ARG A 213 10.69 -25.66 18.39
N GLU A 214 9.81 -24.98 17.65
CA GLU A 214 8.60 -25.56 17.04
C GLU A 214 8.93 -26.70 16.06
N GLU A 215 9.97 -26.53 15.25
CA GLU A 215 10.47 -27.58 14.36
C GLU A 215 10.89 -28.83 15.13
N TRP A 216 11.57 -28.65 16.27
CA TRP A 216 11.99 -29.75 17.11
C TRP A 216 10.81 -30.43 17.80
N GLU A 217 9.85 -29.66 18.34
CA GLU A 217 8.66 -30.18 19.02
C GLU A 217 7.78 -30.98 18.05
N PHE A 218 7.53 -30.45 16.85
CA PHE A 218 6.80 -31.15 15.80
C PHE A 218 7.47 -32.45 15.35
N ASP A 219 8.80 -32.48 15.23
CA ASP A 219 9.53 -33.68 14.81
C ASP A 219 9.53 -34.78 15.89
N HIS A 220 9.35 -34.43 17.16
CA HIS A 220 9.38 -35.38 18.29
C HIS A 220 8.00 -35.73 18.85
N ASN A 221 7.02 -34.84 18.75
CA ASN A 221 5.69 -35.00 19.32
C ASN A 221 4.59 -34.36 18.44
N PRO A 222 4.41 -34.80 17.19
CA PRO A 222 3.46 -34.18 16.26
C PRO A 222 2.00 -34.28 16.71
N GLU A 223 1.64 -35.33 17.47
CA GLU A 223 0.30 -35.47 18.05
C GLU A 223 0.01 -34.39 19.11
N GLY A 224 1.04 -33.91 19.82
CA GLY A 224 0.94 -32.79 20.75
C GLY A 224 0.69 -31.49 20.02
N GLU A 225 1.55 -31.14 19.05
CA GLU A 225 1.44 -29.90 18.27
C GLU A 225 0.08 -29.77 17.56
N ILE A 226 -0.41 -30.87 16.96
CA ILE A 226 -1.74 -30.89 16.34
C ILE A 226 -2.81 -30.58 17.38
N LYS A 227 -2.71 -31.15 18.59
CA LYS A 227 -3.69 -30.95 19.64
C LYS A 227 -3.68 -29.50 20.16
N GLU A 228 -2.51 -28.90 20.36
CA GLU A 228 -2.38 -27.51 20.79
C GLU A 228 -3.06 -26.56 19.79
N MET A 229 -2.83 -26.80 18.50
CA MET A 229 -3.49 -26.05 17.44
C MET A 229 -5.01 -26.31 17.33
N VAL A 230 -5.47 -27.52 17.62
CA VAL A 230 -6.91 -27.84 17.70
C VAL A 230 -7.57 -27.06 18.84
N ASP A 231 -6.97 -27.07 20.02
CA ASP A 231 -7.46 -26.33 21.19
C ASP A 231 -7.54 -24.81 20.85
N LEU A 232 -6.51 -24.26 20.20
CA LEU A 232 -6.46 -22.87 19.75
C LEU A 232 -7.55 -22.53 18.72
N TYR A 233 -7.87 -23.43 17.80
CA TYR A 233 -8.95 -23.25 16.84
C TYR A 233 -10.34 -23.35 17.48
N MET A 234 -10.49 -24.19 18.49
CA MET A 234 -11.73 -24.28 19.27
C MET A 234 -11.99 -22.97 20.03
N GLU A 235 -10.95 -22.34 20.59
CA GLU A 235 -11.07 -21.00 21.19
C GLU A 235 -11.51 -19.93 20.19
N LYS A 236 -11.13 -20.08 18.92
CA LYS A 236 -11.57 -19.21 17.81
C LYS A 236 -12.98 -19.52 17.30
N GLY A 237 -13.65 -20.53 17.86
CA GLY A 237 -15.06 -20.86 17.62
C GLY A 237 -15.31 -22.02 16.67
N PHE A 238 -14.29 -22.77 16.27
CA PHE A 238 -14.48 -24.02 15.50
C PHE A 238 -14.96 -25.15 16.42
N SER A 239 -15.72 -26.09 15.87
CA SER A 239 -15.98 -27.34 16.60
C SER A 239 -14.71 -28.20 16.65
N GLU A 240 -14.60 -29.06 17.68
CA GLU A 240 -13.47 -29.98 17.84
C GLU A 240 -13.27 -30.86 16.59
N GLU A 241 -14.36 -31.30 15.98
CA GLU A 241 -14.38 -32.14 14.77
C GLU A 241 -13.81 -31.39 13.55
N GLU A 242 -14.20 -30.12 13.35
CA GLU A 242 -13.69 -29.28 12.27
C GLU A 242 -12.22 -28.93 12.48
N ALA A 243 -11.86 -28.46 13.67
CA ALA A 243 -10.49 -28.08 14.02
C ALA A 243 -9.54 -29.27 13.84
N THR A 244 -9.92 -30.46 14.33
CA THR A 244 -9.14 -31.69 14.17
C THR A 244 -8.92 -32.04 12.71
N GLN A 245 -9.96 -31.95 11.88
CA GLN A 245 -9.84 -32.22 10.44
C GLN A 245 -8.90 -31.24 9.75
N ILE A 246 -9.03 -29.94 10.01
CA ILE A 246 -8.20 -28.89 9.41
C ILE A 246 -6.73 -29.11 9.81
N MET A 247 -6.44 -29.22 11.11
CA MET A 247 -5.07 -29.38 11.61
C MET A 247 -4.42 -30.68 11.12
N THR A 248 -5.15 -31.79 11.09
CA THR A 248 -4.64 -33.07 10.56
C THR A 248 -4.29 -32.98 9.06
N ILE A 249 -5.04 -32.19 8.28
CA ILE A 249 -4.71 -31.95 6.87
C ILE A 249 -3.47 -31.06 6.75
N MET A 250 -3.38 -29.99 7.53
CA MET A 250 -2.26 -29.05 7.51
C MET A 250 -0.96 -29.70 7.96
N ALA A 251 -0.98 -30.56 8.98
CA ALA A 251 0.18 -31.28 9.49
C ALA A 251 0.85 -32.20 8.46
N LYS A 252 0.17 -32.56 7.36
CA LYS A 252 0.80 -33.26 6.22
C LYS A 252 1.83 -32.40 5.49
N HIS A 253 1.77 -31.08 5.67
CA HIS A 253 2.63 -30.07 5.07
C HIS A 253 3.46 -29.40 6.16
N ARG A 254 4.54 -30.07 6.61
CA ARG A 254 5.38 -29.66 7.76
C ARG A 254 5.72 -28.16 7.77
N GLU A 255 6.33 -27.64 6.71
CA GLU A 255 6.75 -26.23 6.65
C GLU A 255 5.58 -25.27 6.79
N PHE A 256 4.48 -25.54 6.09
CA PHE A 256 3.26 -24.73 6.17
C PHE A 256 2.60 -24.80 7.55
N PHE A 257 2.59 -25.97 8.17
CA PHE A 257 2.05 -26.15 9.51
C PHE A 257 2.85 -25.34 10.54
N ILE A 258 4.18 -25.41 10.50
CA ILE A 258 5.04 -24.63 11.41
C ILE A 258 4.92 -23.13 11.15
N ASP A 259 4.91 -22.69 9.89
CA ASP A 259 4.67 -21.28 9.56
C ASP A 259 3.32 -20.79 10.10
N HIS A 260 2.32 -21.66 10.08
CA HIS A 260 1.02 -21.38 10.62
C HIS A 260 1.00 -21.33 12.16
N MET A 261 1.69 -22.26 12.84
CA MET A 261 1.86 -22.22 14.30
C MET A 261 2.57 -20.94 14.74
N MET A 262 3.66 -20.57 14.07
CA MET A 262 4.39 -19.32 14.31
C MET A 262 3.45 -18.10 14.34
N VAL A 263 2.49 -18.04 13.40
CA VAL A 263 1.54 -16.91 13.30
C VAL A 263 0.39 -17.04 14.28
N GLU A 264 -0.28 -18.19 14.35
CA GLU A 264 -1.53 -18.31 15.10
C GLU A 264 -1.34 -18.56 16.59
N GLU A 265 -0.27 -19.24 16.97
CA GLU A 265 0.07 -19.57 18.36
C GLU A 265 0.99 -18.52 18.97
N LEU A 266 2.13 -18.25 18.33
CA LEU A 266 3.15 -17.36 18.88
C LEU A 266 2.93 -15.88 18.51
N GLY A 267 2.08 -15.61 17.50
CA GLY A 267 1.89 -14.25 16.99
C GLY A 267 3.12 -13.67 16.28
N LEU A 268 4.06 -14.54 15.87
CA LEU A 268 5.30 -14.18 15.21
C LEU A 268 5.20 -14.43 13.71
N MET A 269 5.60 -13.45 12.92
CA MET A 269 5.73 -13.64 11.47
C MET A 269 6.93 -14.58 11.21
N PRO A 270 6.80 -15.56 10.28
CA PRO A 270 7.93 -16.38 9.88
C PRO A 270 9.11 -15.51 9.41
N PRO A 271 10.36 -15.93 9.65
CA PRO A 271 11.54 -15.16 9.24
C PRO A 271 11.52 -14.84 7.73
N ASP A 272 11.61 -13.57 7.38
CA ASP A 272 11.69 -13.10 5.99
C ASP A 272 13.16 -13.00 5.56
N GLU A 273 13.55 -13.75 4.52
CA GLU A 273 14.92 -13.72 3.97
C GLU A 273 15.29 -12.36 3.35
N GLY A 274 14.31 -11.53 2.98
CA GLY A 274 14.52 -10.19 2.45
C GLY A 274 14.86 -9.14 3.51
N GLU A 275 14.60 -9.44 4.78
CA GLU A 275 14.82 -8.52 5.88
C GLU A 275 16.29 -8.51 6.32
N SER A 276 16.88 -7.32 6.34
CA SER A 276 18.27 -7.15 6.76
C SER A 276 18.34 -6.15 7.92
N PRO A 277 18.62 -6.63 9.16
CA PRO A 277 18.84 -5.76 10.31
C PRO A 277 19.89 -4.68 10.05
N ALA A 278 20.95 -5.04 9.31
CA ALA A 278 22.02 -4.10 8.94
C ALA A 278 21.52 -2.96 8.06
N LYS A 279 20.60 -3.24 7.13
CA LYS A 279 19.98 -2.20 6.30
C LYS A 279 19.06 -1.31 7.14
N ASN A 280 18.28 -1.86 8.06
CA ASN A 280 17.43 -1.06 8.97
C ASN A 280 18.27 -0.06 9.78
N GLY A 281 19.34 -0.53 10.43
CA GLY A 281 20.26 0.34 11.18
C GLY A 281 20.94 1.40 10.30
N LEU A 282 21.39 1.03 9.10
CA LEU A 282 22.01 1.97 8.16
C LEU A 282 21.02 3.04 7.67
N VAL A 283 19.79 2.66 7.34
CA VAL A 283 18.73 3.59 6.91
C VAL A 283 18.36 4.55 8.02
N MET A 284 18.28 4.08 9.27
CA MET A 284 18.04 4.94 10.43
C MET A 284 19.19 5.94 10.61
N PHE A 285 20.44 5.48 10.61
CA PHE A 285 21.62 6.34 10.73
C PHE A 285 21.66 7.43 9.65
N LEU A 286 21.55 7.03 8.39
CA LEU A 286 21.65 7.96 7.26
C LEU A 286 20.49 8.97 7.26
N SER A 287 19.29 8.52 7.61
CA SER A 287 18.12 9.40 7.71
C SER A 287 18.28 10.38 8.88
N PHE A 288 18.71 9.90 10.05
CA PHE A 288 18.98 10.74 11.21
C PHE A 288 20.00 11.84 10.90
N VAL A 289 21.15 11.48 10.31
CA VAL A 289 22.18 12.44 9.93
C VAL A 289 21.68 13.40 8.84
N ALA A 290 21.08 12.89 7.77
CA ALA A 290 20.66 13.71 6.64
C ALA A 290 19.61 14.76 7.03
N PHE A 291 18.62 14.37 7.82
CA PHE A 291 17.58 15.30 8.27
C PHE A 291 18.03 16.16 9.46
N GLY A 292 18.83 15.64 10.38
CA GLY A 292 19.41 16.41 11.48
C GLY A 292 20.44 17.47 11.04
N LEU A 293 21.02 17.33 9.83
CA LEU A 293 21.80 18.41 9.22
C LEU A 293 20.96 19.63 8.86
N VAL A 294 19.64 19.50 8.66
CA VAL A 294 18.80 20.60 8.17
C VAL A 294 18.81 21.82 9.13
N PRO A 295 18.59 21.66 10.44
CA PRO A 295 18.73 22.77 11.39
C PRO A 295 20.14 23.38 11.44
N LEU A 296 21.19 22.53 11.43
CA LEU A 296 22.58 23.00 11.53
C LEU A 296 23.04 23.75 10.29
N LEU A 297 22.72 23.24 9.10
CA LEU A 297 23.05 23.91 7.84
C LEU A 297 22.27 25.22 7.70
N SER A 298 21.01 25.25 8.15
CA SER A 298 20.23 26.49 8.20
C SER A 298 20.92 27.53 9.09
N TYR A 299 21.35 27.13 10.29
CA TYR A 299 22.06 28.01 11.22
C TYR A 299 23.43 28.48 10.68
N LEU A 300 24.20 27.57 10.08
CA LEU A 300 25.51 27.88 9.49
C LEU A 300 25.39 28.81 8.28
N ALA A 301 24.48 28.52 7.35
CA ALA A 301 24.26 29.36 6.16
C ALA A 301 23.88 30.79 6.55
N LEU A 302 22.99 30.92 7.53
CA LEU A 302 22.52 32.22 8.00
C LEU A 302 23.58 32.98 8.81
N SER A 303 24.49 32.28 9.50
CA SER A 303 25.59 32.93 10.25
C SER A 303 26.51 33.80 9.39
N THR A 304 26.58 33.52 8.08
CA THR A 304 27.37 34.28 7.10
C THR A 304 26.67 35.55 6.60
N VAL A 305 25.36 35.69 6.84
CA VAL A 305 24.57 36.87 6.47
C VAL A 305 24.67 37.91 7.59
N ASP A 306 24.97 39.15 7.22
CA ASP A 306 25.14 40.22 8.20
C ASP A 306 23.80 40.88 8.53
N PHE A 307 23.20 40.48 9.65
CA PHE A 307 21.87 40.93 10.09
C PHE A 307 21.90 42.20 10.98
N GLY A 308 23.02 42.90 11.07
CA GLY A 308 23.13 44.11 11.92
C GLY A 308 23.11 43.78 13.43
N SER A 309 22.59 44.70 14.26
CA SER A 309 22.76 44.66 15.73
C SER A 309 22.00 43.56 16.48
N ASN A 310 21.01 42.90 15.85
CA ASN A 310 20.19 41.84 16.47
C ASN A 310 20.45 40.47 15.82
N LYS A 311 21.73 40.16 15.58
CA LYS A 311 22.14 39.00 14.78
C LYS A 311 21.74 37.66 15.42
N SER A 312 21.89 37.48 16.74
CA SER A 312 21.56 36.22 17.43
C SER A 312 20.06 35.88 17.38
N ASP A 313 19.21 36.82 17.77
CA ASP A 313 17.75 36.61 17.85
C ASP A 313 17.13 36.39 16.47
N ALA A 314 17.59 37.14 15.46
CA ALA A 314 17.14 36.98 14.08
C ALA A 314 17.55 35.60 13.50
N LEU A 315 18.78 35.15 13.78
CA LEU A 315 19.28 33.84 13.34
C LEU A 315 18.48 32.70 13.97
N PHE A 316 18.20 32.80 15.27
CA PHE A 316 17.41 31.80 15.99
C PHE A 316 15.97 31.75 15.46
N GLY A 317 15.32 32.90 15.25
CA GLY A 317 13.96 32.96 14.70
C GLY A 317 13.83 32.33 13.31
N ILE A 318 14.79 32.55 12.42
CA ILE A 318 14.80 31.93 11.09
C ILE A 318 15.09 30.42 11.19
N ALA A 319 15.99 29.99 12.07
CA ALA A 319 16.27 28.58 12.31
C ALA A 319 15.02 27.84 12.84
N CYS A 320 14.25 28.46 13.75
CA CYS A 320 12.95 27.96 14.20
C CYS A 320 11.98 27.78 13.03
N ALA A 321 11.84 28.79 12.16
CA ALA A 321 10.94 28.74 11.02
C ALA A 321 11.33 27.65 10.00
N MET A 322 12.61 27.55 9.65
CA MET A 322 13.13 26.53 8.73
C MET A 322 12.95 25.12 9.29
N THR A 323 13.20 24.94 10.59
CA THR A 323 13.01 23.65 11.26
C THR A 323 11.53 23.27 11.31
N ALA A 324 10.64 24.22 11.61
CA ALA A 324 9.20 23.97 11.59
C ALA A 324 8.71 23.55 10.20
N VAL A 325 9.22 24.17 9.13
CA VAL A 325 8.92 23.77 7.74
C VAL A 325 9.44 22.37 7.46
N ALA A 326 10.68 22.05 7.85
CA ALA A 326 11.26 20.72 7.67
C ALA A 326 10.46 19.62 8.38
N LEU A 327 10.09 19.85 9.64
CA LEU A 327 9.24 18.96 10.44
C LEU A 327 7.85 18.78 9.82
N PHE A 328 7.25 19.87 9.32
CA PHE A 328 5.94 19.81 8.67
C PHE A 328 5.98 18.98 7.38
N ILE A 329 7.00 19.19 6.54
CA ILE A 329 7.19 18.43 5.30
C ILE A 329 7.38 16.94 5.63
N LEU A 330 8.22 16.61 6.62
CA LEU A 330 8.46 15.22 7.01
C LEU A 330 7.19 14.57 7.58
N GLY A 331 6.42 15.29 8.40
CA GLY A 331 5.12 14.83 8.88
C GLY A 331 4.10 14.63 7.75
N ALA A 332 4.09 15.49 6.74
CA ALA A 332 3.24 15.31 5.56
C ALA A 332 3.68 14.12 4.68
N VAL A 333 4.97 13.81 4.61
CA VAL A 333 5.47 12.60 3.94
C VAL A 333 5.06 11.35 4.71
N LYS A 334 5.24 11.35 6.04
CA LYS A 334 4.80 10.28 6.93
C LYS A 334 3.32 9.93 6.73
N SER A 335 2.46 10.94 6.54
CA SER A 335 1.02 10.71 6.37
C SER A 335 0.66 9.92 5.12
N ARG A 336 1.52 9.84 4.09
CA ARG A 336 1.23 9.05 2.88
C ARG A 336 1.19 7.55 3.15
N PHE A 337 1.78 7.12 4.25
CA PHE A 337 1.82 5.73 4.70
C PHE A 337 0.87 5.47 5.88
N SER A 338 0.03 6.45 6.23
CA SER A 338 -0.92 6.38 7.33
C SER A 338 -2.31 6.83 6.87
N THR A 339 -3.35 6.47 7.63
CA THR A 339 -4.73 6.91 7.37
C THR A 339 -4.99 8.35 7.81
N GLN A 340 -4.02 9.02 8.43
CA GLN A 340 -4.15 10.41 8.89
C GLN A 340 -4.03 11.41 7.74
N SER A 341 -4.79 12.52 7.83
CA SER A 341 -4.67 13.63 6.88
C SER A 341 -3.28 14.28 6.97
N TRP A 342 -2.71 14.65 5.81
CA TRP A 342 -1.34 15.16 5.70
C TRP A 342 -1.03 16.40 6.53
N TYR A 343 -1.98 17.33 6.62
CA TYR A 343 -1.82 18.54 7.41
C TYR A 343 -1.86 18.25 8.91
N MET A 344 -2.72 17.34 9.38
CA MET A 344 -2.76 16.96 10.80
C MET A 344 -1.46 16.28 11.22
N SER A 345 -0.96 15.35 10.42
CA SER A 345 0.32 14.68 10.70
C SER A 345 1.49 15.69 10.73
N GLY A 346 1.53 16.61 9.76
CA GLY A 346 2.51 17.70 9.72
C GLY A 346 2.47 18.57 10.99
N PHE A 347 1.29 19.04 11.39
CA PHE A 347 1.15 19.85 12.61
C PHE A 347 1.51 19.08 13.89
N SER A 348 1.13 17.81 14.01
CA SER A 348 1.50 17.00 15.18
C SER A 348 3.01 16.86 15.34
N VAL A 349 3.75 16.68 14.24
CA VAL A 349 5.22 16.58 14.28
C VAL A 349 5.85 17.93 14.63
N VAL A 350 5.34 19.04 14.09
CA VAL A 350 5.79 20.40 14.47
C VAL A 350 5.55 20.68 15.96
N ILE A 351 4.38 20.32 16.49
CA ILE A 351 4.06 20.50 17.91
C ILE A 351 5.03 19.69 18.78
N ASN A 352 5.31 18.43 18.41
CA ASN A 352 6.29 17.62 19.13
C ASN A 352 7.67 18.30 19.14
N GLY A 353 8.16 18.74 17.97
CA GLY A 353 9.43 19.45 17.87
C GLY A 353 9.46 20.75 18.69
N ALA A 354 8.36 21.52 18.68
CA ALA A 354 8.24 22.76 19.44
C ALA A 354 8.26 22.53 20.96
N VAL A 355 7.58 21.47 21.44
CA VAL A 355 7.59 21.09 22.86
C VAL A 355 8.98 20.65 23.29
N SER A 356 9.63 19.78 22.51
CA SER A 356 10.97 19.28 22.81
C SER A 356 12.02 20.39 22.81
N ALA A 357 12.01 21.25 21.77
CA ALA A 357 12.92 22.40 21.69
C ALA A 357 12.64 23.45 22.78
N GLY A 358 11.36 23.69 23.11
CA GLY A 358 10.98 24.58 24.20
C GLY A 358 11.47 24.08 25.56
N ALA A 359 11.34 22.78 25.83
CA ALA A 359 11.89 22.17 27.04
C ALA A 359 13.43 22.32 27.10
N ALA A 360 14.13 22.04 25.99
CA ALA A 360 15.58 22.18 25.91
C ALA A 360 16.05 23.63 26.10
N TYR A 361 15.33 24.60 25.50
CA TYR A 361 15.58 26.03 25.68
C TYR A 361 15.43 26.46 27.15
N LEU A 362 14.34 26.03 27.81
CA LEU A 362 14.10 26.34 29.22
C LEU A 362 15.17 25.74 30.15
N VAL A 363 15.65 24.54 29.84
CA VAL A 363 16.77 23.93 30.57
C VAL A 363 18.05 24.74 30.37
N GLY A 364 18.34 25.17 29.15
CA GLY A 364 19.48 26.05 28.85
C GLY A 364 19.42 27.35 29.66
N LEU A 365 18.28 28.03 29.63
CA LEU A 365 18.03 29.27 30.38
C LEU A 365 18.14 29.07 31.89
N GLY A 366 17.62 27.95 32.40
CA GLY A 366 17.72 27.61 33.82
C GLY A 366 19.15 27.38 34.28
N LEU A 367 19.96 26.68 33.48
CA LEU A 367 21.36 26.41 33.79
C LEU A 367 22.23 27.67 33.68
N GLU A 368 21.99 28.55 32.71
CA GLU A 368 22.69 29.83 32.60
C GLU A 368 22.52 30.67 33.87
N ASN A 369 21.29 30.78 34.38
CA ASN A 369 20.99 31.48 35.63
C ASN A 369 21.70 30.83 36.83
N LEU A 370 21.83 29.51 36.88
CA LEU A 370 22.53 28.81 37.96
C LEU A 370 24.05 28.99 37.91
N VAL A 371 24.64 28.95 36.72
CA VAL A 371 26.09 29.14 36.54
C VAL A 371 26.47 30.59 36.82
N SER A 372 25.72 31.56 36.31
CA SER A 372 25.96 32.98 36.57
C SER A 372 25.80 33.37 38.04
N LEU A 373 24.95 32.69 38.81
CA LEU A 373 24.84 32.89 40.27
C LEU A 373 26.10 32.44 41.04
N ASN A 374 26.86 31.47 40.53
CA ASN A 374 28.11 30.98 41.14
C ASN A 374 29.35 31.80 40.73
N ASP A 375 29.26 32.63 39.70
CA ASP A 375 30.34 33.51 39.23
C ASP A 375 30.32 34.91 39.89
N CYS A 376 29.42 35.15 40.86
CA CYS A 376 29.43 36.35 41.70
C CYS A 376 30.43 36.18 42.88
N PRO A 377 31.48 37.01 43.01
CA PRO A 377 32.49 36.91 44.08
C PRO A 377 31.97 37.22 45.48
#